data_AF-T2SAX4-F1
#
_entry.id   AF-T2SAX4-F1
#
_cell.length_a   1.000
_cell.length_b   1.000
_cell.length_c   1.000
_cell.angle_alpha   90.00
_cell.angle_beta   90.00
_cell.angle_gamma   90.00
#
_symmetry.space_group_name_H-M   'P 1'
#
loop_
_entity.id
_entity.type
_entity.pdbx_description
1 polymer ?
#
loop_
_entity_poly.entity_id
_entity_poly.type
_entity_poly.pdbx_seq_one_letter_code
_entity_poly.pdbx_strand_id
1 'polypeptide(L)'
;MLHFYFVGKPWVLPSALYSKEWHEILLKTPFYAEYSVKFLKQMTTFLSLEDKQQTFEFLAPLLNPKTLLEYVFFRLNRIFKRLKEKLSSF
;
A
#
# COMPACT_ATOMS: atom_id res chain seq x y z
N MET A 1 2.08 26.31 -3.90
CA MET A 1 0.93 25.68 -3.23
C MET A 1 0.31 24.71 -4.22
N LEU A 2 0.28 23.40 -3.92
CA LEU A 2 -0.35 22.39 -4.78
C LEU A 2 -1.81 22.20 -4.35
N HIS A 3 -2.74 22.28 -5.30
CA HIS A 3 -4.17 22.11 -5.04
C HIS A 3 -4.71 20.91 -5.83
N PHE A 4 -5.16 19.87 -5.13
CA PHE A 4 -5.61 18.60 -5.72
C PHE A 4 -7.13 18.65 -6.01
N TYR A 5 -7.51 19.33 -7.09
CA TYR A 5 -8.92 19.53 -7.49
C TYR A 5 -9.51 18.36 -8.31
N PHE A 6 -8.68 17.52 -8.93
CA PHE A 6 -9.11 16.48 -9.88
C PHE A 6 -9.39 15.10 -9.24
N VAL A 7 -10.04 14.23 -10.03
CA VAL A 7 -10.49 12.87 -9.65
C VAL A 7 -9.33 11.97 -9.19
N GLY A 8 -8.10 12.24 -9.64
CA GLY A 8 -6.88 11.58 -9.17
C GLY A 8 -6.33 12.23 -7.89
N LYS A 9 -6.94 11.96 -6.75
CA LYS A 9 -6.40 12.40 -5.46
C LYS A 9 -5.18 11.53 -5.11
N PRO A 10 -4.07 12.11 -4.62
CA PRO A 10 -2.87 11.34 -4.23
C PRO A 10 -3.17 10.21 -3.25
N TRP A 11 -4.13 10.44 -2.34
CA TRP A 11 -4.55 9.48 -1.35
C TRP A 11 -5.57 8.43 -1.81
N VAL A 12 -5.84 8.41 -3.10
CA VAL A 12 -6.74 7.45 -3.74
C VAL A 12 -6.01 6.74 -4.86
N LEU A 13 -5.25 7.49 -5.66
CA LEU A 13 -4.56 6.99 -6.84
C LEU A 13 -3.07 7.36 -6.75
N PRO A 14 -2.16 6.38 -6.57
CA PRO A 14 -0.73 6.63 -6.50
C PRO A 14 -0.14 7.11 -7.83
N SER A 15 -0.78 6.79 -8.95
CA SER A 15 -0.45 7.30 -10.29
C SER A 15 -0.94 8.74 -10.54
N ALA A 16 -1.60 9.37 -9.56
CA ALA A 16 -2.03 10.75 -9.69
C ALA A 16 -0.86 11.74 -9.82
N LEU A 17 -1.11 12.84 -10.51
CA LEU A 17 -0.15 13.94 -10.64
C LEU A 17 0.25 14.48 -9.25
N TYR A 18 1.55 14.65 -9.05
CA TYR A 18 2.16 15.07 -7.78
C TYR A 18 1.89 14.15 -6.58
N SER A 19 1.51 12.90 -6.84
CA SER A 19 1.30 11.89 -5.80
C SER A 19 2.57 11.64 -4.99
N LYS A 20 3.72 11.61 -5.66
CA LYS A 20 5.01 11.37 -5.02
C LYS A 20 5.33 12.44 -3.97
N GLU A 21 5.25 13.71 -4.35
CA GLU A 21 5.54 14.87 -3.50
C GLU A 21 4.55 14.94 -2.33
N TRP A 22 3.27 14.63 -2.57
CA TRP A 22 2.26 14.59 -1.52
C TRP A 22 2.60 13.55 -0.44
N HIS A 23 2.98 12.34 -0.87
CA HIS A 23 3.33 11.26 0.05
C HIS A 23 4.67 11.51 0.76
N GLU A 24 5.67 12.11 0.09
CA GLU A 24 6.92 12.54 0.74
C GLU A 24 6.68 13.52 1.89
N ILE A 25 5.71 14.42 1.73
CA ILE A 25 5.29 15.33 2.81
C ILE A 25 4.55 14.57 3.91
N LEU A 26 3.61 13.69 3.56
CA LEU A 26 2.83 12.90 4.52
C LEU A 26 3.75 12.10 5.46
N LEU A 27 4.83 11.52 4.96
CA LEU A 27 5.78 10.74 5.76
C LEU A 27 6.48 11.54 6.85
N LYS A 28 6.59 12.86 6.68
CA LYS A 28 7.15 13.76 7.68
C LYS A 28 6.13 14.14 8.75
N THR A 29 4.87 13.72 8.60
CA THR A 29 3.79 13.99 9.55
C THR A 29 3.58 12.83 10.51
N PRO A 30 3.05 13.09 11.72
CA PRO A 30 2.70 12.02 12.66
C PRO A 30 1.59 11.09 12.15
N PHE A 31 0.87 11.48 11.10
CA PHE A 31 -0.25 10.72 10.52
C PHE A 31 0.19 9.60 9.57
N TYR A 32 1.49 9.46 9.28
CA TYR A 32 1.98 8.49 8.29
C TYR A 32 1.57 7.05 8.63
N ALA A 33 1.61 6.67 9.91
CA ALA A 33 1.32 5.31 10.35
C ALA A 33 -0.15 4.95 10.10
N GLU A 34 -1.07 5.80 10.53
CA GLU A 34 -2.50 5.62 10.32
C GLU A 34 -2.86 5.59 8.83
N TYR A 35 -2.27 6.51 8.06
CA TYR A 35 -2.47 6.56 6.62
C TYR A 35 -1.96 5.30 5.92
N SER A 36 -0.76 4.83 6.25
CA SER A 36 -0.14 3.66 5.62
C SER A 36 -1.04 2.41 5.73
N VAL A 37 -1.71 2.22 6.87
CA VAL A 37 -2.65 1.11 7.08
C VAL A 37 -3.90 1.26 6.20
N LYS A 38 -4.48 2.46 6.14
CA LYS A 38 -5.66 2.75 5.31
C LYS A 38 -5.35 2.57 3.82
N PHE A 39 -4.18 3.04 3.41
CA PHE A 39 -3.69 2.97 2.03
C PHE A 39 -3.39 1.53 1.61
N LEU A 40 -2.70 0.74 2.45
CA LEU A 40 -2.48 -0.69 2.23
C LEU A 40 -3.79 -1.47 2.13
N LYS A 41 -4.82 -1.08 2.91
CA LYS A 41 -6.15 -1.68 2.80
C LYS A 41 -6.78 -1.39 1.44
N GLN A 42 -6.81 -0.11 1.01
CA GLN A 42 -7.35 0.29 -0.29
C GLN A 42 -6.65 -0.43 -1.46
N MET A 43 -5.33 -0.52 -1.40
CA MET A 43 -4.48 -1.29 -2.30
C MET A 43 -4.92 -2.73 -2.49
N THR A 44 -5.28 -3.42 -1.41
CA THR A 44 -5.71 -4.82 -1.51
C THR A 44 -7.10 -4.99 -2.11
N THR A 45 -7.94 -3.96 -2.10
CA THR A 45 -9.37 -4.06 -2.47
C THR A 45 -9.76 -3.42 -3.80
N PHE A 46 -9.16 -2.29 -4.19
CA PHE A 46 -9.74 -1.44 -5.25
C PHE A 46 -8.82 -1.11 -6.42
N LEU A 47 -7.50 -1.29 -6.28
CA LEU A 47 -6.56 -0.89 -7.32
C LEU A 47 -6.38 -1.96 -8.40
N SER A 48 -6.22 -1.51 -9.64
CA SER A 48 -5.85 -2.36 -10.78
C SER A 48 -4.49 -3.02 -10.53
N LEU A 49 -4.13 -4.05 -11.30
CA LEU A 49 -2.86 -4.74 -11.10
C LEU A 49 -1.66 -3.81 -11.36
N GLU A 50 -1.77 -2.92 -12.35
CA GLU A 50 -0.77 -1.91 -12.69
C GLU A 50 -0.63 -0.85 -11.58
N ASP A 51 -1.75 -0.32 -11.09
CA ASP A 51 -1.74 0.63 -9.96
C ASP A 51 -1.15 -0.03 -8.70
N LYS A 52 -1.43 -1.30 -8.45
CA LYS A 52 -0.84 -2.05 -7.32
C LYS A 52 0.67 -2.15 -7.44
N GLN A 53 1.19 -2.40 -8.64
CA GLN A 53 2.62 -2.50 -8.86
C GLN A 53 3.30 -1.15 -8.65
N GLN A 54 2.77 -0.07 -9.24
CA GLN A 54 3.31 1.29 -9.06
C GLN A 54 3.27 1.72 -7.59
N THR A 55 2.21 1.35 -6.86
CA THR A 55 2.13 1.63 -5.43
C THR A 55 3.16 0.85 -4.63
N PHE A 56 3.43 -0.39 -5.00
CA PHE A 56 4.44 -1.21 -4.34
C PHE A 56 5.83 -0.63 -4.58
N GLU A 57 6.15 -0.25 -5.81
CA GLU A 57 7.40 0.44 -6.17
C GLU A 57 7.53 1.79 -5.45
N PHE A 58 6.41 2.49 -5.23
CA PHE A 58 6.36 3.73 -4.46
C PHE A 58 6.61 3.50 -2.95
N LEU A 59 6.01 2.46 -2.37
CA LEU A 59 6.16 2.13 -0.94
C LEU A 59 7.49 1.42 -0.63
N ALA A 60 8.11 0.75 -1.61
CA ALA A 60 9.35 0.01 -1.45
C ALA A 60 10.52 0.83 -0.87
N PRO A 61 10.80 2.07 -1.34
CA PRO A 61 11.82 2.92 -0.72
C PRO A 61 11.39 3.54 0.62
N LEU A 62 10.09 3.58 0.91
CA LEU A 62 9.52 4.24 2.10
C LEU A 62 9.41 3.30 3.30
N LEU A 63 9.19 2.02 3.03
CA LEU A 63 9.25 0.96 4.02
C LEU A 63 10.69 0.46 4.08
N ASN A 64 11.22 0.27 5.29
CA ASN A 64 12.51 -0.42 5.43
C ASN A 64 12.39 -1.79 4.72
N PRO A 65 13.29 -2.14 3.79
CA PRO A 65 13.21 -3.39 3.02
C PRO A 65 12.99 -4.61 3.92
N LYS A 66 13.58 -4.58 5.12
CA LYS A 66 13.39 -5.60 6.15
C LYS A 66 11.93 -5.72 6.61
N THR A 67 11.30 -4.59 6.95
CA THR A 67 9.89 -4.55 7.38
C THR A 67 8.91 -4.92 6.27
N LEU A 68 9.24 -4.59 5.02
CA LEU A 68 8.42 -4.91 3.86
C LEU A 68 8.46 -6.42 3.60
N LEU A 69 9.66 -7.02 3.60
CA LEU A 69 9.83 -8.46 3.51
C LEU A 69 9.12 -9.18 4.64
N GLU A 70 9.30 -8.75 5.90
CA GLU A 70 8.60 -9.31 7.06
C GLU A 70 7.07 -9.27 6.90
N TYR A 71 6.51 -8.16 6.42
CA TYR A 71 5.08 -8.04 6.17
C TYR A 71 4.59 -8.94 5.03
N VAL A 72 5.35 -9.02 3.93
CA VAL A 72 5.03 -9.91 2.80
C VAL A 72 5.05 -11.38 3.25
N PHE A 73 6.08 -11.80 3.98
CA PHE A 73 6.17 -13.14 4.55
C PHE A 73 5.03 -13.42 5.53
N PHE A 74 4.68 -12.47 6.39
CA PHE A 74 3.54 -12.59 7.30
C PHE A 74 2.22 -12.79 6.54
N ARG A 75 1.98 -12.00 5.49
CA ARG A 75 0.80 -12.12 4.62
C ARG A 75 0.76 -13.47 3.91
N LEU A 76 1.87 -13.91 3.32
CA LEU A 76 1.98 -15.21 2.65
C LEU A 76 1.71 -16.35 3.63
N ASN A 77 2.34 -16.35 4.81
CA ASN A 77 2.10 -17.35 5.85
C ASN A 77 0.62 -17.42 6.25
N ARG A 78 -0.06 -16.28 6.36
CA ARG A 78 -1.51 -16.26 6.67
C ARG A 78 -2.35 -16.85 5.53
N ILE A 79 -1.97 -16.64 4.28
CA ILE A 79 -2.64 -17.25 3.12
C ILE A 79 -2.40 -18.76 3.09
N PHE A 80 -1.14 -19.20 3.26
CA PHE A 80 -0.79 -20.62 3.34
C PHE A 80 -1.51 -21.33 4.47
N LYS A 81 -1.64 -20.70 5.65
CA LYS A 81 -2.40 -21.26 6.77
C LYS A 81 -3.86 -21.50 6.40
N ARG A 82 -4.52 -20.51 5.79
CA ARG A 82 -5.92 -20.63 5.33
C ARG A 82 -6.10 -21.69 4.23
N LEU A 83 -5.12 -21.81 3.32
CA LEU A 83 -5.12 -22.84 2.28
C LEU A 83 -4.97 -24.24 2.88
N LYS A 84 -4.06 -24.41 3.85
CA LYS A 84 -3.88 -25.67 4.57
C LYS A 84 -5.13 -26.06 5.35
N GLU A 85 -5.76 -25.11 6.05
CA GLU A 85 -7.03 -25.33 6.75
C GLU A 85 -8.14 -25.79 5.79
N LYS A 86 -8.25 -25.18 4.60
CA LYS A 86 -9.21 -25.60 3.56
C LYS A 86 -8.91 -26.98 2.96
N LEU A 87 -7.64 -27.32 2.78
CA LEU A 87 -7.22 -28.61 2.21
C LEU A 87 -7.34 -29.76 3.22
N SER A 88 -7.17 -29.49 4.51
CA SER A 88 -7.40 -30.49 5.58
C SER A 88 -8.87 -30.65 5.97
N SER A 89 -9.78 -29.82 5.47
CA SER A 89 -11.23 -29.97 5.65
C SER A 89 -11.93 -30.70 4.49
N PHE A 90 -11.17 -31.20 3.52
CA PHE A 90 -11.59 -32.13 2.47
C PHE A 90 -11.14 -33.55 2.83
#